data_AF-D0BLT0-F1
#
_entry.id   AF-D0BLT0-F1
#
_cell.length_a   1.000
_cell.length_b   1.000
_cell.length_c   1.000
_cell.angle_alpha   90.00
_cell.angle_beta   90.00
_cell.angle_gamma   90.00
#
_symmetry.space_group_name_H-M   'P 1'
#
loop_
_entity.id
_entity.type
_entity.pdbx_description
1 polymer ?
#
loop_
_entity_poly.entity_id
_entity_poly.type
_entity_poly.pdbx_seq_one_letter_code
_entity_poly.pdbx_strand_id
1 'polypeptide(L)'
;MTDSAFLYTLNPDGSAMIGYEDYDVDIFDGDDYEVTYLLDAKNFTNLLHHLNIPSNQNTKKQLQKEFGKHFVSKKFEEFCKQNNISYERNVRIG
;
A
#
# COMPACT_ATOMS: atom_id res chain seq x y z
N MET A 1 10.35 1.64 19.47
CA MET A 1 9.61 0.80 18.50
C MET A 1 8.97 1.79 17.58
N THR A 2 9.46 1.91 16.36
CA THR A 2 8.78 2.63 15.28
C THR A 2 7.49 1.86 15.01
N ASP A 3 6.36 2.41 15.46
CA ASP A 3 5.06 1.89 15.06
C ASP A 3 4.86 2.30 13.60
N SER A 4 4.48 1.37 12.75
CA SER A 4 4.18 1.67 11.34
C SER A 4 2.74 1.33 11.02
N ALA A 5 2.02 2.22 10.34
CA ALA A 5 0.61 2.05 10.05
C ALA A 5 0.38 1.61 8.61
N PHE A 6 -0.45 0.58 8.39
CA PHE A 6 -0.91 0.21 7.04
C PHE A 6 -1.99 1.18 6.57
N LEU A 7 -1.69 1.93 5.51
CA LEU A 7 -2.60 2.86 4.87
C LEU A 7 -3.39 2.16 3.75
N TYR A 8 -4.70 2.35 3.75
CA TYR A 8 -5.59 1.82 2.72
C TYR A 8 -6.81 2.72 2.53
N THR A 9 -6.99 3.20 1.31
CA THR A 9 -8.14 3.99 0.89
C THR A 9 -8.64 3.46 -0.45
N LEU A 10 -9.93 3.14 -0.55
CA LEU A 10 -10.60 2.83 -1.81
C LEU A 10 -11.41 4.05 -2.22
N ASN A 11 -11.09 4.64 -3.37
CA ASN A 11 -11.76 5.81 -3.88
C ASN A 11 -13.06 5.41 -4.62
N PRO A 12 -14.04 6.33 -4.74
CA PRO A 12 -15.31 6.05 -5.43
C PRO A 12 -15.18 5.68 -6.90
N ASP A 13 -14.09 6.11 -7.56
CA ASP A 13 -13.78 5.78 -8.96
C ASP A 13 -13.16 4.38 -9.13
N GLY A 14 -12.96 3.65 -8.02
CA GLY A 14 -12.36 2.33 -7.98
C GLY A 14 -10.84 2.32 -7.88
N SER A 15 -10.18 3.49 -7.96
CA SER A 15 -8.75 3.60 -7.65
C SER A 15 -8.50 3.36 -6.16
N ALA A 16 -7.30 2.91 -5.81
CA ALA A 16 -6.95 2.64 -4.43
C ALA A 16 -5.57 3.19 -4.10
N MET A 17 -5.45 3.74 -2.89
CA MET A 17 -4.20 4.12 -2.29
C MET A 17 -3.82 3.09 -1.22
N ILE A 18 -2.62 2.55 -1.32
CA ILE A 18 -2.05 1.59 -0.37
C ILE A 18 -0.71 2.13 0.08
N GLY A 19 -0.33 1.99 1.35
CA GLY A 19 0.94 2.53 1.80
C GLY A 19 1.28 2.19 3.23
N TYR A 20 2.31 2.86 3.72
CA TYR A 20 2.70 2.83 5.11
C TYR A 20 3.12 4.21 5.60
N GLU A 21 2.99 4.40 6.90
CA GLU A 21 3.54 5.51 7.65
C GLU A 21 4.48 4.91 8.69
N ASP A 22 5.68 5.46 8.84
CA ASP A 22 6.67 5.09 9.85
C ASP A 22 6.88 6.30 10.76
N TYR A 23 6.50 6.18 12.05
CA TYR A 23 6.53 7.27 13.03
C TYR A 23 7.90 7.40 13.69
N ASP A 24 8.33 8.62 14.03
CA ASP A 24 9.57 8.89 14.78
C ASP A 24 10.82 8.35 14.06
N VAL A 25 10.95 8.61 12.76
CA VAL A 25 12.12 8.15 12.01
C VAL A 25 13.33 9.04 12.38
N ASP A 26 14.24 8.51 13.20
CA ASP A 26 15.43 9.22 13.73
C ASP A 26 16.28 9.92 12.66
N ILE A 27 16.31 9.42 11.41
CA ILE A 27 17.07 10.03 10.30
C ILE A 27 16.40 11.29 9.74
N PHE A 28 15.14 11.56 10.11
CA PHE A 28 14.35 12.73 9.73
C PHE A 28 14.01 13.59 10.96
N ASP A 29 14.90 13.64 11.96
CA ASP A 29 14.72 14.44 13.19
C ASP A 29 13.43 14.12 13.98
N GLY A 30 12.88 12.92 13.79
CA GLY A 30 11.62 12.48 14.40
C GLY A 30 10.36 12.78 13.57
N ASP A 31 10.50 13.29 12.34
CA ASP A 31 9.37 13.47 11.41
C ASP A 31 8.78 12.12 10.96
N ASP A 32 7.51 12.14 10.59
CA ASP A 32 6.80 10.98 10.08
C ASP A 32 7.19 10.74 8.61
N TYR A 33 7.47 9.48 8.28
CA TYR A 33 7.81 9.06 6.94
C TYR A 33 6.66 8.26 6.32
N GLU A 34 5.92 8.87 5.40
CA GLU A 34 4.79 8.27 4.72
C GLU A 34 5.14 7.91 3.27
N VAL A 35 4.86 6.67 2.87
CA VAL A 35 4.96 6.20 1.48
C VAL A 35 3.64 5.63 1.03
N THR A 36 3.11 6.16 -0.07
CA THR A 36 1.86 5.72 -0.66
C THR A 36 2.02 5.33 -2.12
N TYR A 37 1.16 4.41 -2.54
CA TYR A 37 1.07 3.83 -3.87
C TYR A 37 -0.37 3.98 -4.35
N LEU A 38 -0.58 4.85 -5.34
CA LEU A 38 -1.88 5.07 -5.97
C LEU A 38 -2.01 4.17 -7.20
N LEU A 39 -2.98 3.26 -7.17
CA LEU A 39 -3.35 2.41 -8.30
C LEU A 39 -4.66 2.93 -8.89
N ASP A 40 -4.73 3.08 -10.21
CA ASP A 40 -6.01 3.28 -10.89
C ASP A 40 -6.94 2.06 -10.71
N ALA A 41 -8.21 2.20 -11.08
CA ALA A 41 -9.20 1.14 -10.91
C ALA A 41 -8.82 -0.16 -11.62
N LYS A 42 -8.16 -0.09 -12.78
CA LYS A 42 -7.75 -1.26 -13.56
C LYS A 42 -6.61 -2.00 -12.87
N ASN A 43 -5.58 -1.27 -12.45
CA ASN A 43 -4.41 -1.80 -11.77
C ASN A 43 -4.76 -2.35 -10.39
N PHE A 44 -5.67 -1.69 -9.66
CA PHE A 44 -6.18 -2.21 -8.40
C PHE A 44 -6.99 -3.49 -8.60
N THR A 45 -7.89 -3.53 -9.60
CA THR A 45 -8.64 -4.75 -9.94
C THR A 45 -7.71 -5.90 -10.30
N ASN A 46 -6.67 -5.64 -11.12
CA ASN A 46 -5.66 -6.63 -11.48
C ASN A 46 -4.91 -7.13 -10.24
N LEU A 47 -4.55 -6.24 -9.31
CA LEU A 47 -3.91 -6.60 -8.05
C LEU A 47 -4.79 -7.57 -7.25
N LEU A 48 -6.07 -7.25 -7.05
CA LEU A 48 -6.98 -8.12 -6.33
C LEU A 48 -7.17 -9.47 -7.04
N HIS A 49 -7.28 -9.46 -8.36
CA HIS A 49 -7.40 -10.66 -9.18
C HIS A 49 -6.21 -11.60 -9.02
N HIS A 50 -4.97 -11.09 -9.13
CA HIS A 50 -3.76 -11.91 -8.95
C HIS A 50 -3.61 -12.45 -7.53
N LEU A 51 -4.14 -11.74 -6.53
CA LEU A 51 -4.16 -12.20 -5.13
C LEU A 51 -5.35 -13.10 -4.79
N ASN A 52 -6.25 -13.35 -5.75
CA ASN A 52 -7.54 -14.02 -5.53
C ASN A 52 -8.36 -13.39 -4.39
N ILE A 53 -8.28 -12.06 -4.27
CA ILE A 53 -9.01 -11.28 -3.27
C ILE A 53 -10.35 -10.85 -3.87
N PRO A 54 -11.50 -11.26 -3.29
CA PRO A 54 -12.77 -10.68 -3.67
C PRO A 54 -12.83 -9.21 -3.26
N SER A 55 -13.35 -8.36 -4.14
CA SER A 55 -13.58 -6.93 -3.84
C SER A 55 -14.74 -6.80 -2.83
N ASN A 56 -14.44 -6.82 -1.54
CA ASN A 56 -15.40 -6.70 -0.46
C ASN A 56 -14.80 -6.03 0.79
N GLN A 57 -15.58 -5.92 1.88
CA GLN A 57 -15.16 -5.22 3.09
C GLN A 57 -13.87 -5.76 3.75
N ASN A 58 -13.41 -6.98 3.39
CA ASN A 58 -12.20 -7.57 3.95
C ASN A 58 -10.93 -7.33 3.12
N THR A 59 -11.00 -6.55 2.04
CA THR A 59 -9.84 -6.29 1.16
C THR A 59 -8.63 -5.75 1.95
N LYS A 60 -8.82 -4.79 2.87
CA LYS A 60 -7.71 -4.27 3.71
C LYS A 60 -7.00 -5.38 4.51
N LYS A 61 -7.76 -6.25 5.18
CA LYS A 61 -7.21 -7.34 6.00
C LYS A 61 -6.46 -8.37 5.15
N GLN A 62 -6.96 -8.64 3.95
CA GLN A 62 -6.31 -9.57 3.02
C GLN A 62 -5.03 -8.97 2.45
N LEU A 63 -5.03 -7.68 2.08
CA LEU A 63 -3.82 -6.98 1.67
C LEU A 63 -2.77 -6.95 2.79
N GLN A 64 -3.17 -6.76 4.06
CA GLN A 64 -2.27 -6.87 5.21
C GLN A 64 -1.71 -8.28 5.39
N LYS A 65 -2.50 -9.33 5.11
CA LYS A 65 -2.01 -10.71 5.16
C LYS A 65 -0.95 -10.95 4.09
N GLU A 66 -1.16 -10.41 2.90
CA GLU A 66 -0.25 -10.62 1.77
C GLU A 66 1.00 -9.73 1.84
N PHE A 67 0.86 -8.45 2.13
CA PHE A 67 1.98 -7.50 2.13
C PHE A 67 2.54 -7.23 3.54
N GLY A 68 2.02 -7.90 4.57
CA GLY A 68 2.43 -7.73 5.95
C GLY A 68 1.59 -6.69 6.69
N LYS A 69 1.45 -6.88 8.00
CA LYS A 69 0.62 -6.03 8.88
C LYS A 69 1.00 -4.55 8.81
N HIS A 70 2.29 -4.28 8.63
CA HIS A 70 2.90 -2.95 8.55
C HIS A 70 3.27 -2.54 7.11
N PHE A 71 2.82 -3.32 6.11
CA PHE A 71 3.09 -3.12 4.68
C PHE A 71 4.59 -3.10 4.32
N VAL A 72 5.08 -4.25 3.88
CA VAL A 72 6.43 -4.43 3.33
C VAL A 72 6.45 -3.94 1.89
N SER A 73 6.78 -2.66 1.70
CA SER A 73 6.82 -1.98 0.38
C SER A 73 7.55 -2.78 -0.69
N LYS A 74 8.74 -3.32 -0.38
CA LYS A 74 9.51 -4.14 -1.31
C LYS A 74 8.72 -5.33 -1.86
N LYS A 75 7.96 -6.03 -1.01
CA LYS A 75 7.13 -7.18 -1.42
C LYS A 75 6.00 -6.73 -2.36
N PHE A 76 5.39 -5.59 -2.06
CA PHE A 76 4.35 -4.99 -2.91
C PHE A 76 4.91 -4.56 -4.27
N GLU A 77 6.05 -3.87 -4.30
CA GLU A 77 6.68 -3.38 -5.53
C GLU A 77 7.14 -4.53 -6.43
N GLU A 78 7.75 -5.57 -5.85
CA GLU A 78 8.14 -6.78 -6.58
C GLU A 78 6.92 -7.51 -7.16
N PHE A 79 5.85 -7.65 -6.38
CA PHE A 79 4.59 -8.24 -6.85
C PHE A 79 3.99 -7.47 -8.01
N CYS A 80 3.92 -6.14 -7.91
CA CYS A 80 3.38 -5.29 -8.97
C CYS A 80 4.22 -5.40 -10.25
N LYS A 81 5.55 -5.38 -10.12
CA LYS A 81 6.46 -5.55 -11.24
C LYS A 81 6.28 -6.90 -11.95
N GLN A 82 6.14 -7.99 -11.20
CA GLN A 82 5.95 -9.34 -11.75
C GLN A 82 4.62 -9.48 -12.50
N ASN A 83 3.58 -8.77 -12.07
CA ASN A 83 2.24 -8.86 -12.64
C ASN A 83 1.91 -7.69 -13.59
N ASN A 84 2.91 -6.88 -13.97
CA ASN A 84 2.76 -5.72 -14.84
C ASN A 84 1.68 -4.73 -14.36
N ILE A 85 1.61 -4.54 -13.04
CA ILE A 85 0.71 -3.60 -12.36
C ILE A 85 1.46 -2.28 -12.19
N SER A 86 0.88 -1.20 -12.71
CA SER A 86 1.43 0.15 -12.58
C SER A 86 0.79 0.89 -11.40
N TYR A 87 1.55 1.79 -10.80
CA TYR A 87 1.11 2.65 -9.70
C TYR A 87 1.90 3.96 -9.73
N GLU A 88 1.35 5.00 -9.13
CA GLU A 88 2.06 6.22 -8.79
C GLU A 88 2.58 6.14 -7.36
N ARG A 89 3.88 6.39 -7.15
CA ARG A 89 4.51 6.34 -5.82
C ARG A 89 4.74 7.75 -5.30
N ASN A 90 4.24 8.02 -4.11
CA ASN A 90 4.42 9.29 -3.41
C ASN A 90 5.13 9.06 -2.07
N VAL A 91 6.02 9.99 -1.70
CA VAL A 91 6.74 10.00 -0.43
C VAL A 91 6.52 11.35 0.21
N ARG A 92 6.12 11.34 1.48
CA ARG A 92 5.96 12.54 2.30
C ARG A 92 6.77 12.38 3.58
N ILE A 93 7.42 13.48 3.96
CA ILE A 93 8.11 13.64 5.24
C ILE A 93 7.46 14.85 5.90
N GLY A 94 7.08 14.76 7.17
CA GLY A 94 6.66 15.94 7.94
C GLY A 94 5.95 15.65 9.23
#